data_AF-A0A196PBG7-F1
#
_entry.id   AF-A0A196PBG7-F1
#
_cell.length_a   1.000
_cell.length_b   1.000
_cell.length_c   1.000
_cell.angle_alpha   90.00
_cell.angle_beta   90.00
_cell.angle_gamma   90.00
#
_symmetry.space_group_name_H-M   'P 1'
#
loop_
_entity.id
_entity.type
_entity.pdbx_description
1 polymer ?
#
loop_
_entity_poly.entity_id
_entity_poly.type
_entity_poly.pdbx_seq_one_letter_code
_entity_poly.pdbx_strand_id
1 'polypeptide(L)'
;MSFQLDMFGILEPKPAPRPYVPPVTRDVETRAYGGSVLAIEEGQPDPVEIDVDGTPCVIKFGFGWSTYVVNGPGSLFWSETGFRSFATGGGSPDEIDQIREAIRRYIAAPPKDGNGMGGKLVPWWPSYINQWRNSLAFELRCPREDTWAQWGPEKHAECWADHDAKQAEAIAQMEADGIDPNDVGPPAHFKGQWPTFGPDLFNRKDT
;
A
#
# COMPACT_ATOMS: atom_id res chain seq x y z
N MET A 1 -3.74 48.21 -40.35
CA MET A 1 -4.69 47.09 -40.29
C MET A 1 -4.39 46.32 -39.01
N SER A 2 -5.17 46.55 -37.97
CA SER A 2 -5.03 45.90 -36.67
C SER A 2 -5.93 44.68 -36.61
N PHE A 3 -5.36 43.49 -36.40
CA PHE A 3 -6.09 42.30 -36.01
C PHE A 3 -6.60 42.50 -34.57
N GLN A 4 -7.89 42.76 -34.44
CA GLN A 4 -8.57 42.77 -33.14
C GLN A 4 -8.86 41.31 -32.78
N LEU A 5 -8.05 40.74 -31.89
CA LEU A 5 -8.33 39.47 -31.25
C LEU A 5 -9.62 39.63 -30.43
N ASP A 6 -10.68 38.95 -30.87
CA ASP A 6 -11.93 38.85 -30.15
C ASP A 6 -11.70 38.09 -28.83
N MET A 7 -11.51 38.84 -27.75
CA MET A 7 -11.33 38.34 -26.39
C MET A 7 -12.59 37.74 -25.76
N PHE A 8 -13.74 37.73 -26.46
CA PHE A 8 -15.01 37.22 -25.92
C PHE A 8 -15.34 35.77 -26.33
N GLY A 9 -14.51 35.13 -27.17
CA GLY A 9 -14.64 33.70 -27.49
C GLY A 9 -14.22 32.72 -26.38
N ILE A 10 -13.82 33.20 -25.20
CA ILE A 10 -13.21 32.40 -24.10
C ILE A 10 -14.22 32.11 -22.96
N LEU A 11 -15.52 32.32 -23.18
CA LEU A 11 -16.55 32.17 -22.13
C LEU A 11 -17.65 31.15 -22.44
N GLU A 12 -17.37 30.12 -23.25
CA GLU A 12 -18.20 28.92 -23.15
C GLU A 12 -17.87 28.24 -21.80
N PRO A 13 -18.82 28.14 -20.85
CA PRO A 13 -18.59 27.39 -19.63
C PRO A 13 -18.25 25.96 -20.04
N LYS A 14 -17.12 25.45 -19.55
CA LYS A 14 -16.73 24.05 -19.79
C LYS A 14 -17.95 23.17 -19.51
N PRO A 15 -18.34 22.26 -20.42
CA PRO A 15 -19.48 21.40 -20.19
C PRO A 15 -19.31 20.74 -18.82
N ALA A 16 -20.36 20.79 -18.01
CA ALA A 16 -20.33 20.22 -16.67
C ALA A 16 -19.82 18.77 -16.78
N PRO A 17 -18.87 18.36 -15.91
CA PRO A 17 -18.39 16.99 -15.94
C PRO A 17 -19.59 16.07 -15.85
N ARG A 18 -19.63 15.07 -16.76
CA ARG A 18 -20.72 14.09 -16.74
C ARG A 18 -20.75 13.45 -15.34
N PRO A 19 -21.94 13.22 -14.76
CA PRO A 19 -22.05 12.49 -13.51
C PRO A 19 -21.30 11.17 -13.65
N TYR A 20 -20.41 10.90 -12.70
CA TYR A 20 -19.68 9.64 -12.67
C TYR A 20 -20.69 8.50 -12.43
N VAL A 21 -20.76 7.57 -13.37
CA VAL A 21 -21.50 6.33 -13.21
C VAL A 21 -20.45 5.24 -12.94
N PRO A 22 -20.44 4.63 -11.75
CA PRO A 22 -19.51 3.54 -11.46
C PRO A 22 -19.68 2.41 -12.48
N PRO A 23 -18.59 1.80 -12.96
CA PRO A 23 -18.69 0.63 -13.81
C PRO A 23 -19.35 -0.52 -13.04
N VAL A 24 -20.12 -1.34 -13.76
CA VAL A 24 -20.67 -2.58 -13.20
C VAL A 24 -19.51 -3.52 -12.90
N THR A 25 -19.53 -4.14 -11.73
CA THR A 25 -18.47 -5.06 -11.31
C THR A 25 -19.05 -6.43 -10.94
N ARG A 26 -18.21 -7.45 -11.04
CA ARG A 26 -18.48 -8.83 -10.62
C ARG A 26 -17.37 -9.30 -9.68
N ASP A 27 -17.73 -10.14 -8.73
CA ASP A 27 -16.81 -10.69 -7.75
C ASP A 27 -16.15 -11.97 -8.27
N VAL A 28 -14.85 -12.09 -8.06
CA VAL A 28 -14.06 -13.29 -8.41
C VAL A 28 -13.24 -13.71 -7.21
N GLU A 29 -13.38 -14.97 -6.79
CA GLU A 29 -12.55 -15.57 -5.75
C GLU A 29 -11.14 -15.83 -6.27
N THR A 30 -10.13 -15.43 -5.50
CA THR A 30 -8.72 -15.59 -5.86
C THR A 30 -7.89 -15.97 -4.64
N ARG A 31 -6.64 -16.37 -4.88
CA ARG A 31 -5.64 -16.58 -3.83
C ARG A 31 -4.88 -15.31 -3.43
N ALA A 32 -5.26 -14.14 -3.95
CA ALA A 32 -4.65 -12.88 -3.54
C ALA A 32 -4.79 -12.72 -2.01
N TYR A 33 -3.73 -12.27 -1.35
CA TYR A 33 -3.63 -12.15 0.11
C TYR A 33 -3.98 -13.43 0.89
N GLY A 34 -3.69 -14.61 0.33
CA GLY A 34 -4.02 -15.90 0.94
C GLY A 34 -5.46 -16.37 0.76
N GLY A 35 -6.28 -15.63 0.01
CA GLY A 35 -7.69 -15.92 -0.22
C GLY A 35 -8.53 -14.65 -0.13
N SER A 36 -8.84 -14.02 -1.26
CA SER A 36 -9.65 -12.80 -1.31
C SER A 36 -10.50 -12.69 -2.56
N VAL A 37 -11.59 -11.95 -2.44
CA VAL A 37 -12.50 -11.62 -3.54
C VAL A 37 -12.02 -10.33 -4.20
N LEU A 38 -11.81 -10.37 -5.51
CA LEU A 38 -11.48 -9.20 -6.32
C LEU A 38 -12.70 -8.79 -7.15
N ALA A 39 -13.07 -7.51 -7.07
CA ALA A 39 -14.09 -6.91 -7.92
C ALA A 39 -13.50 -6.59 -9.30
N ILE A 40 -14.10 -7.14 -10.36
CA ILE A 40 -13.67 -7.04 -11.75
C ILE A 40 -14.73 -6.29 -12.54
N GLU A 41 -14.34 -5.30 -13.35
CA GLU A 41 -15.32 -4.58 -14.19
C GLU A 41 -15.89 -5.51 -15.27
N GLU A 42 -17.14 -5.31 -15.62
CA GLU A 42 -17.79 -6.07 -16.68
C GLU A 42 -17.05 -5.86 -18.02
N GLY A 43 -16.68 -6.96 -18.68
CA GLY A 43 -15.86 -6.94 -19.90
C GLY A 43 -14.35 -7.03 -19.66
N GLN A 44 -13.87 -6.94 -18.42
CA GLN A 44 -12.47 -7.24 -18.10
C GLN A 44 -12.25 -8.76 -17.94
N PRO A 45 -11.07 -9.26 -18.36
CA PRO A 45 -10.71 -10.65 -18.15
C PRO A 45 -10.65 -11.05 -16.67
N ASP A 46 -10.81 -12.34 -16.41
CA ASP A 46 -10.58 -12.90 -15.08
C ASP A 46 -9.13 -12.71 -14.61
N PRO A 47 -8.90 -12.53 -13.30
CA PRO A 47 -7.57 -12.57 -12.75
C PRO A 47 -6.89 -13.91 -13.01
N VAL A 48 -5.59 -13.87 -13.23
CA VAL A 48 -4.77 -15.06 -13.52
C VAL A 48 -3.64 -15.17 -12.52
N GLU A 49 -3.40 -16.40 -12.02
CA GLU A 49 -2.24 -16.68 -11.18
C GLU A 49 -1.03 -16.97 -12.05
N ILE A 50 0.10 -16.33 -11.72
CA ILE A 50 1.38 -16.57 -12.37
C ILE A 50 2.45 -16.77 -11.32
N ASP A 51 3.54 -17.45 -11.71
CA ASP A 51 4.78 -17.48 -10.96
C ASP A 51 5.81 -16.58 -11.66
N VAL A 52 6.49 -15.76 -10.86
CA VAL A 52 7.67 -14.99 -11.28
C VAL A 52 8.84 -15.39 -10.40
N ASP A 53 9.71 -16.24 -10.95
CA ASP A 53 10.95 -16.69 -10.32
C ASP A 53 10.75 -17.26 -8.90
N GLY A 54 9.71 -18.09 -8.73
CA GLY A 54 9.34 -18.74 -7.47
C GLY A 54 8.44 -17.88 -6.56
N THR A 55 8.00 -16.71 -7.03
CA THR A 55 7.07 -15.84 -6.31
C THR A 55 5.68 -15.89 -6.96
N PRO A 56 4.71 -16.61 -6.39
CA PRO A 56 3.35 -16.67 -6.93
C PRO A 56 2.59 -15.36 -6.69
N CYS A 57 1.87 -14.90 -7.70
CA CYS A 57 1.03 -13.71 -7.63
C CYS A 57 -0.21 -13.82 -8.52
N VAL A 58 -1.25 -13.07 -8.18
CA VAL A 58 -2.45 -12.88 -9.00
C VAL A 58 -2.32 -11.60 -9.80
N ILE A 59 -2.61 -11.66 -11.10
CA ILE A 59 -2.70 -10.51 -11.99
C ILE A 59 -4.16 -10.13 -12.16
N LYS A 60 -4.50 -8.89 -11.85
CA LYS A 60 -5.77 -8.26 -12.23
C LYS A 60 -5.54 -7.31 -13.39
N PHE A 61 -6.36 -7.43 -14.43
CA PHE A 61 -6.33 -6.55 -15.60
C PHE A 61 -7.27 -5.35 -15.43
N GLY A 62 -6.92 -4.21 -16.04
CA GLY A 62 -7.71 -2.99 -16.03
C GLY A 62 -7.14 -1.96 -17.00
N PHE A 63 -7.07 -0.67 -16.62
CA PHE A 63 -6.38 0.37 -17.41
C PHE A 63 -4.86 0.10 -17.58
N GLY A 64 -4.32 -0.82 -16.78
CA GLY A 64 -3.04 -1.47 -16.98
C GLY A 64 -3.17 -2.88 -16.40
N TRP A 65 -2.26 -3.28 -15.54
CA TRP A 65 -2.43 -4.49 -14.74
C TRP A 65 -1.83 -4.32 -13.36
N SER A 66 -2.29 -5.13 -12.41
CA SER A 66 -1.83 -5.09 -11.03
C SER A 66 -1.53 -6.49 -10.53
N THR A 67 -0.48 -6.60 -9.73
CA THR A 67 -0.09 -7.83 -9.05
C THR A 67 -0.55 -7.81 -7.61
N TYR A 68 -1.01 -8.96 -7.13
CA TYR A 68 -1.37 -9.21 -5.75
C TYR A 68 -0.61 -10.45 -5.27
N VAL A 69 0.00 -10.36 -4.10
CA VAL A 69 0.72 -11.47 -3.49
C VAL A 69 -0.21 -12.64 -3.18
N VAL A 70 0.26 -13.88 -3.35
CA VAL A 70 -0.50 -15.08 -2.99
C VAL A 70 -0.12 -15.61 -1.61
N ASN A 71 1.16 -15.53 -1.26
CA ASN A 71 1.68 -16.03 0.00
C ASN A 71 1.27 -15.12 1.17
N GLY A 72 1.18 -15.69 2.37
CA GLY A 72 0.74 -14.99 3.57
C GLY A 72 1.67 -13.83 4.02
N PRO A 73 1.23 -13.02 4.99
CA PRO A 73 2.00 -11.90 5.54
C PRO A 73 3.45 -12.28 5.91
N GLY A 74 4.37 -11.34 5.73
CA GLY A 74 5.81 -11.52 5.97
C GLY A 74 6.56 -12.23 4.85
N SER A 75 5.87 -12.86 3.89
CA SER A 75 6.53 -13.45 2.71
C SER A 75 7.14 -12.37 1.80
N LEU A 76 8.19 -12.75 1.07
CA LEU A 76 8.89 -11.84 0.17
C LEU A 76 8.05 -11.51 -1.06
N PHE A 77 7.97 -10.23 -1.37
CA PHE A 77 7.27 -9.70 -2.53
C PHE A 77 7.96 -8.42 -3.05
N TRP A 78 7.55 -7.93 -4.21
CA TRP A 78 8.12 -6.70 -4.80
C TRP A 78 7.35 -5.42 -4.39
N SER A 79 6.63 -5.49 -3.25
CA SER A 79 5.91 -4.39 -2.61
C SER A 79 5.62 -4.71 -1.15
N GLU A 80 5.77 -3.73 -0.25
CA GLU A 80 5.46 -3.87 1.18
C GLU A 80 3.96 -4.07 1.46
N THR A 81 3.08 -3.75 0.52
CA THR A 81 1.63 -3.89 0.69
C THR A 81 1.09 -5.20 0.11
N GLY A 82 1.92 -5.99 -0.56
CA GLY A 82 1.47 -7.15 -1.32
C GLY A 82 0.77 -6.77 -2.63
N PHE A 83 0.75 -5.49 -2.98
CA PHE A 83 0.12 -4.95 -4.18
C PHE A 83 1.08 -4.07 -4.98
N ARG A 84 1.09 -4.22 -6.30
CA ARG A 84 1.78 -3.29 -7.21
C ARG A 84 0.98 -3.11 -8.49
N SER A 85 0.72 -1.85 -8.85
CA SER A 85 0.13 -1.47 -10.13
C SER A 85 1.21 -1.14 -11.17
N PHE A 86 0.95 -1.52 -12.42
CA PHE A 86 1.80 -1.27 -13.58
C PHE A 86 0.99 -0.48 -14.61
N ALA A 87 1.17 0.84 -14.59
CA ALA A 87 0.30 1.80 -15.26
C ALA A 87 0.51 1.95 -16.79
N THR A 88 1.54 1.33 -17.37
CA THR A 88 1.96 1.60 -18.77
C THR A 88 2.49 0.37 -19.51
N GLY A 89 2.01 -0.83 -19.17
CA GLY A 89 2.39 -2.06 -19.87
C GLY A 89 1.21 -2.61 -20.66
N GLY A 90 1.42 -2.89 -21.95
CA GLY A 90 0.65 -3.94 -22.63
C GLY A 90 0.63 -5.18 -21.72
N GLY A 91 -0.55 -5.71 -21.54
CA GLY A 91 -0.82 -6.74 -20.57
C GLY A 91 -2.24 -7.19 -20.76
N SER A 92 -2.42 -8.07 -21.74
CA SER A 92 -3.60 -8.91 -21.80
C SER A 92 -3.30 -10.27 -21.15
N PRO A 93 -4.33 -11.07 -20.85
CA PRO A 93 -4.16 -12.46 -20.45
C PRO A 93 -3.36 -13.30 -21.47
N ASP A 94 -3.26 -12.88 -22.72
CA ASP A 94 -2.50 -13.59 -23.76
C ASP A 94 -1.00 -13.26 -23.74
N GLU A 95 -0.59 -12.23 -22.97
CA GLU A 95 0.78 -11.69 -22.95
C GLU A 95 1.51 -11.97 -21.63
N ILE A 96 1.17 -13.07 -20.93
CA ILE A 96 1.73 -13.40 -19.61
C ILE A 96 3.26 -13.40 -19.58
N ASP A 97 3.92 -13.90 -20.62
CA ASP A 97 5.39 -13.91 -20.64
C ASP A 97 5.99 -12.51 -20.73
N GLN A 98 5.31 -11.57 -21.39
CA GLN A 98 5.71 -10.15 -21.39
C GLN A 98 5.48 -9.53 -20.01
N ILE A 99 4.40 -9.88 -19.33
CA ILE A 99 4.10 -9.43 -17.95
C ILE A 99 5.18 -9.95 -16.99
N ARG A 100 5.54 -11.25 -17.06
CA ARG A 100 6.62 -11.83 -16.26
C ARG A 100 7.93 -11.08 -16.48
N GLU A 101 8.29 -10.82 -17.73
CA GLU A 101 9.50 -10.08 -18.07
C GLU A 101 9.45 -8.62 -17.57
N ALA A 102 8.30 -7.96 -17.64
CA ALA A 102 8.12 -6.62 -17.08
C ALA A 102 8.32 -6.60 -15.55
N ILE A 103 7.80 -7.61 -14.84
CA ILE A 103 8.02 -7.77 -13.39
C ILE A 103 9.50 -8.01 -13.10
N ARG A 104 10.17 -8.90 -13.85
CA ARG A 104 11.61 -9.15 -13.69
C ARG A 104 12.44 -7.89 -13.87
N ARG A 105 12.13 -7.09 -14.90
CA ARG A 105 12.79 -5.80 -15.14
C ARG A 105 12.55 -4.83 -14.01
N TYR A 106 11.32 -4.75 -13.49
CA TYR A 106 11.01 -3.93 -12.33
C TYR A 106 11.79 -4.38 -11.08
N ILE A 107 11.88 -5.69 -10.84
CA ILE A 107 12.66 -6.24 -9.72
C ILE A 107 14.15 -5.89 -9.87
N ALA A 108 14.72 -6.10 -11.06
CA ALA A 108 16.15 -5.86 -11.32
C ALA A 108 16.51 -4.37 -11.42
N ALA A 109 15.56 -3.50 -11.80
CA ALA A 109 15.81 -2.08 -11.98
C ALA A 109 16.28 -1.43 -10.68
N PRO A 110 17.29 -0.53 -10.74
CA PRO A 110 17.73 0.19 -9.55
C PRO A 110 16.57 1.02 -8.97
N PRO A 111 16.57 1.28 -7.66
CA PRO A 111 15.58 2.11 -7.00
C PRO A 111 15.84 3.60 -7.32
N LYS A 112 15.67 3.98 -8.58
CA LYS A 112 15.69 5.37 -9.03
C LYS A 112 14.24 5.87 -9.06
N ASP A 113 13.96 6.94 -8.32
CA ASP A 113 12.64 7.60 -8.27
C ASP A 113 11.48 6.64 -7.90
N GLY A 114 11.73 5.58 -7.13
CA GLY A 114 10.71 4.64 -6.62
C GLY A 114 10.17 3.60 -7.62
N ASN A 115 10.81 3.48 -8.80
CA ASN A 115 10.32 2.66 -9.91
C ASN A 115 11.08 1.33 -10.13
N GLY A 116 11.87 0.87 -9.17
CA GLY A 116 12.57 -0.42 -9.21
C GLY A 116 12.94 -0.94 -7.82
N MET A 117 13.20 -2.24 -7.70
CA MET A 117 13.48 -2.89 -6.40
C MET A 117 14.97 -3.13 -6.12
N GLY A 118 15.87 -2.84 -7.07
CA GLY A 118 17.32 -3.05 -6.92
C GLY A 118 17.72 -4.51 -6.69
N GLY A 119 16.92 -5.45 -7.21
CA GLY A 119 17.12 -6.89 -7.08
C GLY A 119 16.72 -7.47 -5.73
N LYS A 120 16.05 -6.71 -4.85
CA LYS A 120 15.69 -7.16 -3.50
C LYS A 120 14.18 -7.14 -3.31
N LEU A 121 13.62 -8.31 -3.03
CA LEU A 121 12.25 -8.42 -2.53
C LEU A 121 12.19 -7.95 -1.07
N VAL A 122 11.01 -7.54 -0.65
CA VAL A 122 10.72 -7.05 0.70
C VAL A 122 9.58 -7.87 1.30
N PRO A 123 9.55 -8.08 2.62
CA PRO A 123 8.42 -8.69 3.27
C PRO A 123 7.18 -7.79 3.10
N TRP A 124 6.07 -8.37 2.64
CA TRP A 124 4.81 -7.65 2.56
C TRP A 124 4.01 -7.80 3.86
N TRP A 125 3.17 -6.81 4.14
CA TRP A 125 2.37 -6.79 5.35
C TRP A 125 0.97 -6.19 5.09
N PRO A 126 -0.05 -6.66 5.84
CA PRO A 126 -1.37 -6.04 5.85
C PRO A 126 -1.32 -4.54 6.16
N SER A 127 -2.34 -3.82 5.70
CA SER A 127 -2.44 -2.37 5.85
C SER A 127 -2.34 -1.91 7.31
N TYR A 128 -2.96 -2.64 8.25
CA TYR A 128 -2.91 -2.29 9.67
C TYR A 128 -1.49 -2.40 10.25
N ILE A 129 -0.68 -3.37 9.82
CA ILE A 129 0.73 -3.49 10.22
C ILE A 129 1.56 -2.35 9.63
N ASN A 130 1.28 -1.98 8.38
CA ASN A 130 1.91 -0.82 7.75
C ASN A 130 1.52 0.50 8.46
N GLN A 131 0.30 0.62 8.97
CA GLN A 131 -0.12 1.76 9.77
C GLN A 131 0.55 1.75 11.15
N TRP A 132 0.59 0.61 11.81
CA TRP A 132 1.25 0.42 13.10
C TRP A 132 2.73 0.84 13.02
N ARG A 133 3.51 0.31 12.07
CA ARG A 133 4.94 0.62 11.95
C ARG A 133 5.18 2.11 11.68
N ASN A 134 4.33 2.75 10.88
CA ASN A 134 4.47 4.16 10.54
C ASN A 134 4.14 5.04 11.75
N SER A 135 3.09 4.67 12.50
CA SER A 135 2.68 5.35 13.73
C SER A 135 3.70 5.17 14.86
N LEU A 136 4.34 4.00 14.96
CA LEU A 136 5.44 3.76 15.90
C LEU A 136 6.71 4.53 15.46
N ALA A 137 7.05 4.52 14.18
CA ALA A 137 8.16 5.31 13.64
C ALA A 137 7.98 6.82 13.90
N PHE A 138 6.74 7.30 13.90
CA PHE A 138 6.39 8.66 14.31
C PHE A 138 6.67 8.88 15.80
N GLU A 139 6.15 8.02 16.68
CA GLU A 139 6.38 8.10 18.13
C GLU A 139 7.88 8.12 18.48
N LEU A 140 8.68 7.26 17.84
CA LEU A 140 10.13 7.17 18.07
C LEU A 140 10.90 8.42 17.61
N ARG A 141 10.33 9.23 16.73
CA ARG A 141 10.97 10.43 16.18
C ARG A 141 10.46 11.73 16.79
N CYS A 142 9.27 11.71 17.36
CA CYS A 142 8.55 12.89 17.78
C CYS A 142 8.48 12.93 19.31
N PRO A 143 9.07 13.96 19.97
CA PRO A 143 9.04 14.05 21.42
C PRO A 143 7.59 14.21 21.91
N ARG A 144 7.17 13.33 22.82
CA ARG A 144 5.79 13.24 23.31
C ARG A 144 5.32 14.55 23.96
N GLU A 145 6.23 15.20 24.68
CA GLU A 145 6.02 16.47 25.39
C GLU A 145 5.61 17.64 24.47
N ASP A 146 6.20 17.75 23.29
CA ASP A 146 5.94 18.87 22.36
C ASP A 146 4.90 18.52 21.30
N THR A 147 4.79 17.25 20.95
CA THR A 147 3.93 16.80 19.86
C THR A 147 2.47 16.97 20.23
N TRP A 148 1.74 17.76 19.43
CA TRP A 148 0.32 18.12 19.64
C TRP A 148 0.06 19.06 20.82
N ALA A 149 1.09 19.57 21.50
CA ALA A 149 0.94 20.47 22.64
C ALA A 149 0.26 21.80 22.25
N GLN A 150 0.32 22.21 20.98
CA GLN A 150 -0.30 23.43 20.47
C GLN A 150 -1.84 23.46 20.57
N TRP A 151 -2.49 22.31 20.78
CA TRP A 151 -3.94 22.21 20.91
C TRP A 151 -4.45 22.26 22.36
N GLY A 152 -3.53 22.49 23.33
CA GLY A 152 -3.85 22.54 24.75
C GLY A 152 -3.79 21.16 25.43
N PRO A 153 -3.71 21.13 26.77
CA PRO A 153 -3.41 19.90 27.53
C PRO A 153 -4.46 18.79 27.36
N GLU A 154 -5.74 19.15 27.25
CA GLU A 154 -6.82 18.17 27.07
C GLU A 154 -6.72 17.46 25.72
N LYS A 155 -6.54 18.22 24.63
CA LYS A 155 -6.40 17.66 23.28
C LYS A 155 -5.08 16.95 23.08
N HIS A 156 -4.00 17.42 23.72
CA HIS A 156 -2.73 16.71 23.75
C HIS A 156 -2.87 15.30 24.35
N ALA A 157 -3.52 15.20 25.51
CA ALA A 157 -3.78 13.91 26.16
C ALA A 157 -4.71 13.01 25.32
N GLU A 158 -5.77 13.56 24.73
CA GLU A 158 -6.70 12.82 23.86
C GLU A 158 -5.99 12.24 22.63
N CYS A 159 -5.18 13.04 21.91
CA CYS A 159 -4.47 12.58 20.73
C CYS A 159 -3.47 11.46 21.05
N TRP A 160 -2.79 11.56 22.19
CA TRP A 160 -1.88 10.51 22.65
C TRP A 160 -2.60 9.25 23.11
N ALA A 161 -3.73 9.36 23.82
CA ALA A 161 -4.55 8.22 24.20
C ALA A 161 -5.09 7.48 22.96
N ASP A 162 -5.56 8.21 21.95
CA ASP A 162 -6.01 7.64 20.67
C ASP A 162 -4.88 6.95 19.89
N HIS A 163 -3.67 7.54 19.93
CA HIS A 163 -2.49 6.95 19.31
C HIS A 163 -2.10 5.63 20.00
N ASP A 164 -2.01 5.64 21.33
CA ASP A 164 -1.67 4.46 22.14
C ASP A 164 -2.73 3.36 21.97
N ALA A 165 -4.02 3.72 21.91
CA ALA A 165 -5.11 2.77 21.67
C ALA A 165 -4.99 2.08 20.31
N LYS A 166 -4.68 2.82 19.25
CA LYS A 166 -4.45 2.24 17.90
C LYS A 166 -3.21 1.36 17.85
N GLN A 167 -2.15 1.71 18.57
CA GLN A 167 -0.97 0.86 18.71
C GLN A 167 -1.34 -0.47 19.37
N ALA A 168 -2.08 -0.43 20.48
CA ALA A 168 -2.53 -1.61 21.20
C ALA A 168 -3.47 -2.49 20.35
N GLU A 169 -4.44 -1.88 19.65
CA GLU A 169 -5.35 -2.58 18.74
C GLU A 169 -4.60 -3.32 17.63
N ALA A 170 -3.62 -2.67 17.00
CA ALA A 170 -2.83 -3.32 15.96
C ALA A 170 -2.01 -4.50 16.49
N ILE A 171 -1.43 -4.40 17.69
CA ILE A 171 -0.70 -5.51 18.33
C ILE A 171 -1.65 -6.68 18.64
N ALA A 172 -2.84 -6.40 19.19
CA ALA A 172 -3.84 -7.43 19.44
C ALA A 172 -4.28 -8.13 18.15
N GLN A 173 -4.39 -7.38 17.05
CA GLN A 173 -4.68 -7.96 15.74
C GLN A 173 -3.51 -8.81 15.21
N MET A 174 -2.25 -8.40 15.41
CA MET A 174 -1.10 -9.23 15.05
C MET A 174 -1.09 -10.54 15.83
N GLU A 175 -1.42 -10.52 17.11
CA GLU A 175 -1.56 -11.73 17.93
C GLU A 175 -2.66 -12.65 17.38
N ALA A 176 -3.82 -12.09 17.02
CA ALA A 176 -4.92 -12.85 16.41
C ALA A 176 -4.54 -13.46 15.06
N ASP A 177 -3.72 -12.77 14.27
CA ASP A 177 -3.22 -13.22 12.97
C ASP A 177 -1.98 -14.14 13.09
N GLY A 178 -1.47 -14.36 14.30
CA GLY A 178 -0.27 -15.18 14.56
C GLY A 178 1.03 -14.55 14.06
N ILE A 179 1.11 -13.23 14.03
CA ILE A 179 2.27 -12.45 13.57
C ILE A 179 3.04 -11.92 14.79
N ASP A 180 4.35 -12.20 14.85
CA ASP A 180 5.23 -11.61 15.88
C ASP A 180 5.58 -10.16 15.49
N PRO A 181 5.32 -9.16 16.35
CA PRO A 181 5.74 -7.77 16.12
C PRO A 181 7.26 -7.60 15.92
N ASN A 182 8.08 -8.53 16.42
CA ASN A 182 9.53 -8.52 16.20
C ASN A 182 9.94 -8.96 14.79
N ASP A 183 9.11 -9.76 14.11
CA ASP A 183 9.31 -10.09 12.69
C ASP A 183 8.96 -8.90 11.78
N VAL A 184 8.16 -7.97 12.31
CA VAL A 184 7.80 -6.72 11.62
C VAL A 184 8.93 -5.70 11.78
N GLY A 185 9.74 -5.58 10.73
CA GLY A 185 10.80 -4.56 10.64
C GLY A 185 10.30 -3.10 10.54
N PRO A 186 11.23 -2.14 10.59
CA PRO A 186 10.92 -0.72 10.42
C PRO A 186 10.36 -0.42 9.03
N PRO A 187 9.57 0.67 8.86
CA PRO A 187 9.22 1.13 7.51
C PRO A 187 10.47 1.55 6.73
N ALA A 188 10.47 1.37 5.41
CA ALA A 188 11.66 1.57 4.56
C ALA A 188 12.37 2.93 4.70
N HIS A 189 11.66 3.98 5.12
CA HIS A 189 12.20 5.34 5.27
C HIS A 189 12.60 5.69 6.72
N PHE A 190 12.39 4.80 7.68
CA PHE A 190 12.77 5.03 9.07
C PHE A 190 14.29 4.98 9.22
N LYS A 191 14.81 5.90 10.03
CA LYS A 191 16.22 5.97 10.40
C LYS A 191 16.30 5.99 11.91
N GLY A 192 17.01 5.03 12.48
CA GLY A 192 17.14 4.89 13.93
C GLY A 192 17.11 3.44 14.37
N GLN A 193 17.11 3.23 15.67
CA GLN A 193 16.99 1.91 16.26
C GLN A 193 15.51 1.50 16.28
N TRP A 194 15.19 0.38 15.64
CA TRP A 194 13.86 -0.23 15.76
C TRP A 194 13.77 -0.99 17.09
N PRO A 195 12.69 -0.80 17.87
CA PRO A 195 12.56 -1.46 19.16
C PRO A 195 12.41 -2.98 18.99
N THR A 196 12.92 -3.70 19.99
CA THR A 196 12.61 -5.12 20.20
C THR A 196 11.55 -5.22 21.27
N PHE A 197 10.54 -6.02 21.02
CA PHE A 197 9.38 -6.17 21.86
C PHE A 197 9.53 -7.40 22.74
N GLY A 198 9.46 -7.20 24.05
CA GLY A 198 9.48 -8.30 25.01
C GLY A 198 8.15 -9.08 25.04
N PRO A 199 8.10 -10.21 25.77
CA PRO A 199 6.87 -10.99 25.94
C PRO A 199 5.74 -10.18 26.61
N ASP A 200 6.10 -9.16 27.40
CA ASP A 200 5.17 -8.23 28.05
C ASP A 200 5.04 -6.92 27.26
N LEU A 201 4.76 -7.02 25.96
CA LEU A 201 4.45 -5.91 25.03
C LEU A 201 3.44 -4.88 25.57
N PHE A 202 2.70 -5.25 26.61
CA PHE A 202 1.51 -4.61 27.13
C PHE A 202 1.73 -3.70 28.36
N ASN A 203 2.97 -3.50 28.83
CA ASN A 203 3.25 -2.67 30.01
C ASN A 203 4.24 -1.52 29.71
N ARG A 204 3.89 -0.64 28.77
CA ARG A 204 4.52 0.69 28.71
C ARG A 204 3.93 1.56 29.82
N LYS A 205 4.47 1.44 31.03
CA LYS A 205 4.33 2.48 32.04
C LYS A 205 5.26 3.62 31.66
N ASP A 206 4.67 4.80 31.54
CA ASP A 206 5.32 6.07 31.27
C ASP A 206 6.71 6.18 31.94
N THR A 207 7.72 6.46 31.12
CA THR A 207 8.97 7.09 31.57
C THR A 207 9.14 8.41 30.86
#